data_AF-A0A356J2B6-F1
#
_entry.id   AF-A0A356J2B6-F1
#
_cell.length_a   1.000
_cell.length_b   1.000
_cell.length_c   1.000
_cell.angle_alpha   90.00
_cell.angle_beta   90.00
_cell.angle_gamma   90.00
#
_symmetry.space_group_name_H-M   'P 1'
#
loop_
_entity.id
_entity.type
_entity.pdbx_description
1 polymer ?
#
loop_
_entity_poly.entity_id
_entity_poly.type
_entity_poly.pdbx_seq_one_letter_code
_entity_poly.pdbx_strand_id
1 'polypeptide(L)' 'RAHRIGQTKTVFVHTLITEGTLEERIDRLLEEKRQVAGALVTGGESFLKNLSAEETEALVRL' A
#
# COMPACT_ATOMS: atom_id res chain seq x y z
N ARG A 1 2.46 -12.27 11.94
CA ARG A 1 3.21 -12.65 13.18
C ARG A 1 2.63 -13.86 13.90
N ALA A 2 1.29 -14.05 13.94
CA ALA A 2 0.64 -15.18 14.63
C ALA A 2 1.25 -16.55 14.26
N HIS A 3 1.49 -16.79 12.97
CA HIS A 3 2.06 -18.06 12.48
C HIS A 3 3.60 -18.10 12.44
N ARG A 4 4.30 -17.06 12.92
CA ARG A 4 5.77 -17.01 13.01
C ARG A 4 6.55 -17.35 11.73
N ILE A 5 5.93 -17.14 10.57
CA ILE A 5 6.54 -17.34 9.25
C ILE A 5 7.84 -16.51 9.13
N GLY A 6 8.92 -17.12 8.66
CA GLY A 6 10.19 -16.45 8.37
C GLY A 6 11.08 -16.09 9.57
N GLN A 7 10.76 -16.55 10.80
CA GLN A 7 11.53 -16.17 12.00
C GLN A 7 12.87 -16.90 12.16
N THR A 8 12.91 -18.20 11.83
CA THR A 8 14.09 -19.06 12.07
C THR A 8 14.82 -19.43 10.78
N LYS A 9 14.14 -19.35 9.63
CA LYS A 9 14.68 -19.67 8.30
C LYS A 9 14.05 -18.72 7.29
N THR A 10 14.81 -18.38 6.24
CA THR A 10 14.30 -17.63 5.09
C THR A 10 13.20 -18.42 4.40
N VAL A 11 12.13 -17.74 4.03
CA VAL A 11 10.96 -18.33 3.37
C VAL A 11 10.58 -17.51 2.14
N PHE A 12 10.02 -18.17 1.14
CA PHE A 12 9.44 -17.54 -0.03
C PHE A 12 7.93 -17.53 0.11
N VAL A 13 7.32 -16.37 -0.11
CA VAL A 13 5.87 -16.20 -0.09
C VAL A 13 5.43 -15.95 -1.52
N HIS A 14 4.54 -16.79 -2.02
CA HIS A 14 3.94 -16.64 -3.34
C HIS A 14 2.46 -16.33 -3.14
N THR A 15 2.05 -15.14 -3.57
CA THR A 15 0.65 -14.77 -3.68
C THR A 15 0.23 -15.03 -5.12
N LEU A 16 -0.83 -15.80 -5.31
CA LEU A 16 -1.41 -16.03 -6.64
C LEU A 16 -2.46 -14.96 -6.90
N ILE A 17 -2.45 -14.39 -8.10
CA ILE A 17 -3.39 -13.37 -8.55
C ILE A 17 -3.88 -13.78 -9.94
N THR A 18 -5.19 -13.73 -10.14
CA THR A 18 -5.83 -14.06 -11.41
C THR A 18 -5.99 -12.80 -12.26
N GLU A 19 -5.40 -12.80 -13.45
CA GLU A 19 -5.46 -11.69 -14.40
C GLU A 19 -6.88 -11.36 -14.84
N GLY A 20 -7.18 -10.08 -15.02
CA GLY A 20 -8.50 -9.62 -15.49
C GLY A 20 -9.63 -9.81 -14.48
N THR A 21 -9.33 -10.23 -13.26
CA THR A 21 -10.31 -10.37 -12.19
C THR A 21 -10.25 -9.22 -11.19
N LEU A 22 -11.17 -9.25 -10.23
CA LEU A 22 -11.17 -8.31 -9.11
C LEU A 22 -9.87 -8.34 -8.30
N GLU A 23 -9.17 -9.48 -8.26
CA GLU A 23 -7.91 -9.63 -7.50
C GLU A 23 -6.84 -8.64 -7.98
N GLU A 24 -6.69 -8.47 -9.29
CA GLU A 24 -5.74 -7.53 -9.89
C GLU A 24 -6.07 -6.08 -9.54
N ARG A 25 -7.36 -5.72 -9.55
CA ARG A 25 -7.80 -4.37 -9.19
C ARG A 25 -7.56 -4.08 -7.71
N ILE A 26 -7.82 -5.05 -6.84
CA ILE A 26 -7.54 -4.93 -5.40
C ILE A 26 -6.04 -4.76 -5.16
N ASP A 27 -5.19 -5.54 -5.85
CA ASP A 27 -3.74 -5.44 -5.71
C ASP A 27 -3.23 -4.04 -6.07
N ARG A 28 -3.69 -3.49 -7.20
CA ARG A 28 -3.36 -2.12 -7.63
C ARG A 28 -3.77 -1.07 -6.60
N LEU A 29 -5.00 -1.15 -6.09
CA LEU A 29 -5.49 -0.22 -5.07
C LEU A 29 -4.71 -0.32 -3.76
N LEU A 30 -4.32 -1.53 -3.35
CA LEU A 30 -3.50 -1.74 -2.16
C LEU A 30 -2.10 -1.15 -2.34
N GLU A 31 -1.54 -1.24 -3.54
CA GLU A 31 -0.23 -0.65 -3.84
C GLU A 31 -0.28 0.89 -3.82
N GLU A 32 -1.26 1.50 -4.48
CA GLU A 32 -1.51 2.94 -4.41
C GLU A 32 -1.67 3.41 -2.96
N LYS A 33 -2.47 2.69 -2.16
CA LYS A 33 -2.68 3.02 -0.75
C LYS A 33 -1.39 2.90 0.08
N ARG A 34 -0.53 1.91 -0.20
CA ARG A 34 0.76 1.77 0.48
C ARG A 34 1.72 2.90 0.13
N GLN A 35 1.74 3.36 -1.12
CA GLN A 35 2.59 4.47 -1.55
C GLN A 35 2.21 5.75 -0.80
N VAL A 36 0.92 6.07 -0.75
CA VAL A 36 0.40 7.21 0.01
C VAL A 36 0.73 7.08 1.50
N ALA A 37 0.50 5.91 2.09
CA ALA A 37 0.81 5.65 3.50
C ALA A 37 2.32 5.74 3.80
N GLY A 38 3.18 5.20 2.93
CA GLY A 38 4.63 5.26 3.07
C GLY A 38 5.17 6.68 2.99
N ALA A 39 4.64 7.47 2.06
CA ALA A 39 5.01 8.88 1.91
C ALA A 39 4.57 9.73 3.11
N LEU A 40 3.40 9.44 3.72
CA LEU A 40 2.98 10.04 5.00
C LEU A 40 3.93 9.70 6.15
N VAL A 41 4.32 8.42 6.28
CA VAL A 41 5.21 7.96 7.37
C VAL A 41 6.62 8.56 7.24
N THR A 42 7.09 8.79 6.01
CA THR A 42 8.46 9.26 5.76
C THR A 42 8.57 10.79 5.71
N GLY A 43 7.53 11.49 5.27
CA GLY A 43 7.59 12.93 4.96
C GLY A 43 6.99 13.89 5.99
N GLY A 44 6.26 13.40 7.01
CA GLY A 44 5.64 14.26 8.02
C GLY A 44 4.85 15.45 7.42
N GLU A 45 4.94 16.64 8.03
CA GLU A 45 4.26 17.86 7.55
C GLU A 45 4.70 18.32 6.13
N SER A 46 5.89 17.90 5.67
CA SER A 46 6.38 18.28 4.33
C SER A 46 5.67 17.51 3.21
N PHE A 47 5.16 16.31 3.50
CA PHE A 47 4.40 15.53 2.52
C PHE A 47 3.04 16.19 2.21
N LEU A 48 2.35 16.66 3.25
CA LEU A 48 1.09 17.40 3.12
C LEU A 48 1.22 18.67 2.28
N LYS A 49 2.40 19.30 2.26
CA LYS A 49 2.68 20.51 1.46
C LYS A 49 2.96 20.22 -0.02
N ASN A 50 3.29 18.98 -0.36
CA ASN A 50 3.67 18.59 -1.73
C ASN A 50 2.60 17.77 -2.46
N LEU A 51 1.50 17.42 -1.78
CA LEU A 51 0.35 16.78 -2.39
C LEU A 51 -0.40 17.76 -3.29
N SER A 52 -0.85 17.27 -4.44
CA SER A 52 -1.78 18.02 -5.31
C SER A 52 -3.17 18.13 -4.65
N ALA A 53 -3.98 19.06 -5.16
CA ALA A 53 -5.35 19.24 -4.69
C ALA A 53 -6.20 17.97 -4.87
N GLU A 54 -6.01 17.26 -5.97
CA GLU A 54 -6.71 16.01 -6.30
C GLU A 54 -6.35 14.88 -5.33
N GLU A 55 -5.06 14.71 -5.02
CA GLU A 55 -4.59 13.69 -4.08
C GLU A 55 -5.05 13.99 -2.64
N THR A 56 -5.09 15.27 -2.26
CA THR A 56 -5.62 15.71 -0.95
C THR A 56 -7.12 15.45 -0.84
N GLU A 57 -7.89 15.76 -1.89
CA GLU A 57 -9.33 15.50 -1.93
C GLU A 57 -9.64 13.99 -1.85
N ALA A 58 -8.86 13.16 -2.55
CA ALA A 58 -8.96 11.70 -2.48
C ALA A 58 -8.66 11.16 -1.06
N LEU A 59 -7.71 11.76 -0.35
CA LEU A 59 -7.33 11.39 1.02
C LEU A 59 -8.44 11.71 2.04
N VAL A 60 -9.15 12.82 1.87
CA VAL A 60 -10.20 13.30 2.79
C VAL A 60 -11.58 12.66 2.51
N ARG A 61 -11.83 12.18 1.28
CA ARG A 61 -13.10 11.54 0.90
C ARG A 61 -13.24 10.07 1.27
N LEU A 62 -12.24 9.47 1.91
CA LEU A 62 -12.23 8.07 2.36
C LEU A 62 -12.94 7.91 3.71
#